data_AF-A0A1Y4G6G2-F1
#
_entry.id   AF-A0A1Y4G6G2-F1
#
_cell.length_a   1.000
_cell.length_b   1.000
_cell.length_c   1.000
_cell.angle_alpha   90.00
_cell.angle_beta   90.00
_cell.angle_gamma   90.00
#
_symmetry.space_group_name_H-M   'P 1'
#
loop_
_entity.id
_entity.type
_entity.pdbx_description
1 polymer ?
#
loop_
_entity_poly.entity_id
_entity_poly.type
_entity_poly.pdbx_seq_one_letter_code
_entity_poly.pdbx_strand_id
1 'polypeptide(L)'
;MILTSSRTDSKEKEVGASKPDGKRLQAKELIKIGVFAAIYIVVIGIAGSLAAIPVFVPLAAVLVPILGGIPMMYFLTKVKKFGMVVVLSLLVGLIMFMGGMGYFSIFTTLVFGLAAECILKAGNYQNARNVVLAYAVQSMWIVGNFLPFVFTRDAFLAQQEQNLGAEYASQLSTLMPEWIVPILLVVAFLSGLVGAFIGKRLYRKHFERSGIR
;
A
#
# COMPACT_ATOMS: atom_id res chain seq x y z
N MET A 1 -20.60 63.80 36.59
CA MET A 1 -19.85 64.47 35.51
C MET A 1 -18.52 63.70 35.41
N ILE A 2 -18.13 62.96 34.38
CA ILE A 2 -18.49 62.83 32.97
C ILE A 2 -17.75 61.55 32.48
N LEU A 3 -18.42 60.73 31.66
CA LEU A 3 -17.91 59.86 30.57
C LEU A 3 -16.98 58.63 30.82
N THR A 4 -17.58 57.45 30.62
CA THR A 4 -17.37 56.49 29.50
C THR A 4 -15.96 56.24 28.92
N SER A 5 -15.67 54.93 28.76
CA SER A 5 -14.83 54.28 27.72
C SER A 5 -13.31 54.14 27.96
N SER A 6 -12.91 52.93 28.35
CA SER A 6 -11.73 52.29 27.74
C SER A 6 -12.01 50.81 27.49
N ARG A 7 -12.65 50.56 26.34
CA ARG A 7 -12.54 49.29 25.63
C ARG A 7 -11.20 49.35 24.92
N THR A 8 -10.20 48.58 25.34
CA THR A 8 -9.01 48.31 24.52
C THR A 8 -8.23 47.14 25.11
N ASP A 9 -8.44 45.98 24.48
CA ASP A 9 -7.33 45.22 23.95
C ASP A 9 -6.21 44.89 24.95
N SER A 10 -6.53 43.99 25.88
CA SER A 10 -5.59 42.96 26.31
C SER A 10 -5.24 42.11 25.08
N LYS A 11 -4.34 42.63 24.25
CA LYS A 11 -3.60 41.88 23.24
C LYS A 11 -2.94 40.70 23.96
N GLU A 12 -3.61 39.55 23.92
CA GLU A 12 -2.96 38.25 24.03
C GLU A 12 -1.83 38.24 23.01
N LYS A 13 -0.63 38.38 23.55
CA LYS A 13 0.64 38.25 22.87
C LYS A 13 0.62 36.97 22.05
N GLU A 14 0.74 37.15 20.75
CA GLU A 14 1.55 36.34 19.84
C GLU A 14 1.81 34.90 20.33
N VAL A 15 0.80 34.04 20.18
CA VAL A 15 1.09 32.62 19.92
C VAL A 15 1.63 32.58 18.51
N GLY A 16 2.95 32.79 18.43
CA GLY A 16 3.75 32.78 17.23
C GLY A 16 3.33 31.61 16.35
N ALA A 17 2.84 31.97 15.17
CA ALA A 17 2.65 31.08 14.05
C ALA A 17 3.88 30.16 13.94
N SER A 18 3.70 28.89 14.30
CA SER A 18 4.67 27.87 13.96
C SER A 18 4.67 27.80 12.44
N LYS A 19 5.73 28.36 11.83
CA LYS A 19 6.08 28.10 10.44
C LYS A 19 5.95 26.59 10.22
N PRO A 20 5.12 26.12 9.27
CA PRO A 20 5.02 24.70 9.04
C PRO A 20 6.33 24.25 8.38
N ASP A 21 7.23 23.69 9.19
CA ASP A 21 8.43 23.02 8.72
C ASP A 21 8.01 22.03 7.62
N GLY A 22 8.46 22.27 6.38
CA GLY A 22 8.11 21.52 5.18
C GLY A 22 8.53 20.04 5.18
N LYS A 23 8.96 19.49 6.32
CA LYS A 23 9.45 18.12 6.49
C LYS A 23 8.51 17.20 7.29
N ARG A 24 7.53 17.71 8.04
CA ARG A 24 6.64 16.88 8.86
C ARG A 24 5.31 16.55 8.14
N LEU A 25 4.81 15.33 8.36
CA LEU A 25 3.49 14.89 7.92
C LEU A 25 2.43 15.67 8.70
N GLN A 26 1.56 16.39 8.00
CA GLN A 26 0.45 17.09 8.64
C GLN A 26 -0.73 16.15 8.85
N ALA A 27 -1.56 16.41 9.88
CA ALA A 27 -2.78 15.65 10.14
C ALA A 27 -3.70 15.55 8.91
N LYS A 28 -3.79 16.62 8.11
CA LYS A 28 -4.55 16.65 6.85
C LYS A 28 -4.01 15.67 5.79
N GLU A 29 -2.70 15.40 5.80
CA GLU A 29 -2.07 14.43 4.90
C GLU A 29 -2.32 13.00 5.40
N LEU A 30 -2.26 12.78 6.72
CA LEU A 30 -2.60 11.49 7.34
C LEU A 30 -4.04 11.06 7.03
N ILE A 31 -5.00 11.98 7.09
CA ILE A 31 -6.40 11.69 6.73
C ILE A 31 -6.50 11.23 5.27
N LYS A 32 -5.80 11.91 4.34
CA LYS A 32 -5.78 11.51 2.92
C LYS A 32 -5.16 10.13 2.73
N ILE A 33 -4.04 9.86 3.40
CA ILE A 33 -3.37 8.55 3.37
C ILE A 33 -4.33 7.46 3.86
N GLY A 34 -5.05 7.71 4.96
CA GLY A 34 -6.05 6.77 5.48
C GLY A 34 -7.16 6.44 4.49
N VAL A 35 -7.73 7.45 3.80
CA VAL A 35 -8.76 7.23 2.77
C VAL A 35 -8.19 6.43 1.59
N PHE A 36 -6.98 6.73 1.14
CA PHE A 36 -6.33 5.95 0.07
C PHE A 36 -6.01 4.52 0.48
N ALA A 37 -5.55 4.33 1.72
CA ALA A 37 -5.32 3.01 2.28
C ALA A 37 -6.63 2.22 2.31
N ALA A 38 -7.75 2.82 2.74
CA ALA A 38 -9.06 2.16 2.72
C ALA A 38 -9.47 1.73 1.31
N ILE A 39 -9.35 2.61 0.31
CA ILE A 39 -9.65 2.28 -1.09
C ILE A 39 -8.73 1.16 -1.60
N TYR A 40 -7.43 1.27 -1.33
CA TYR A 40 -6.45 0.25 -1.73
C TYR A 40 -6.80 -1.11 -1.12
N ILE A 41 -7.15 -1.13 0.16
CA ILE A 41 -7.52 -2.35 0.90
C ILE A 41 -8.80 -2.98 0.33
N VAL A 42 -9.80 -2.17 -0.03
CA VAL A 42 -11.01 -2.69 -0.69
C VAL A 42 -10.67 -3.30 -2.05
N VAL A 43 -9.84 -2.63 -2.85
CA VAL A 43 -9.45 -3.12 -4.18
C VAL A 43 -8.66 -4.42 -4.10
N ILE A 44 -7.63 -4.49 -3.25
CA ILE A 44 -6.86 -5.72 -3.04
C ILE A 44 -7.68 -6.80 -2.35
N GLY A 45 -8.65 -6.42 -1.51
CA GLY A 45 -9.57 -7.34 -0.84
C GLY A 45 -10.46 -8.06 -1.84
N ILE A 46 -11.12 -7.32 -2.75
CA ILE A 46 -11.94 -7.89 -3.83
C ILE A 46 -11.09 -8.77 -4.75
N ALA A 47 -9.89 -8.30 -5.13
CA ALA A 47 -8.97 -9.08 -5.96
C ALA A 47 -8.46 -10.33 -5.22
N GLY A 48 -8.25 -10.24 -3.91
CA GLY A 48 -7.83 -11.33 -3.04
C GLY A 48 -8.94 -12.35 -2.78
N SER A 49 -10.21 -11.94 -2.76
CA SER A 49 -11.35 -12.87 -2.63
C SER A 49 -11.43 -13.85 -3.80
N LEU A 50 -10.92 -13.49 -4.99
CA LEU A 50 -10.79 -14.43 -6.11
C LEU A 50 -9.81 -15.57 -5.82
N ALA A 51 -8.84 -15.36 -4.92
CA ALA A 51 -7.90 -16.37 -4.46
C ALA A 51 -8.55 -17.45 -3.56
N ALA A 52 -9.84 -17.32 -3.22
CA ALA A 52 -10.62 -18.38 -2.58
C ALA A 52 -10.77 -19.63 -3.46
N ILE A 53 -10.43 -19.54 -4.76
CA ILE A 53 -10.27 -20.69 -5.65
C ILE A 53 -8.77 -20.97 -5.84
N PRO A 54 -8.26 -22.20 -5.61
CA PRO A 54 -6.82 -22.50 -5.58
C PRO A 54 -6.09 -22.12 -6.87
N VAL A 55 -6.72 -22.35 -8.02
CA VAL A 55 -6.19 -22.01 -9.36
C VAL A 55 -5.94 -20.51 -9.52
N PHE A 56 -6.71 -19.67 -8.81
CA PHE A 56 -6.56 -18.22 -8.86
C PHE A 56 -5.50 -17.71 -7.89
N VAL A 57 -4.88 -18.52 -7.03
CA VAL A 57 -3.86 -18.03 -6.08
C VAL A 57 -2.61 -17.47 -6.80
N PRO A 58 -1.99 -18.19 -7.76
CA PRO A 58 -0.90 -17.62 -8.55
C PRO A 58 -1.37 -16.44 -9.43
N LEU A 59 -2.62 -16.51 -9.91
CA LEU A 59 -3.22 -15.45 -10.71
C LEU A 59 -3.49 -14.19 -9.88
N ALA A 60 -3.83 -14.33 -8.61
CA ALA A 60 -4.07 -13.25 -7.67
C ALA A 60 -2.78 -12.51 -7.36
N ALA A 61 -1.63 -13.20 -7.32
CA ALA A 61 -0.32 -12.55 -7.23
C ALA A 61 -0.01 -11.64 -8.45
N VAL A 62 -0.72 -11.81 -9.56
CA VAL A 62 -0.66 -10.94 -10.74
C VAL A 62 -1.77 -9.88 -10.72
N LEU A 63 -3.00 -10.29 -10.44
CA LEU A 63 -4.18 -9.41 -10.46
C LEU A 63 -4.16 -8.38 -9.34
N VAL A 64 -3.75 -8.75 -8.13
CA VAL A 64 -3.72 -7.85 -6.96
C VAL A 64 -2.74 -6.69 -7.20
N PRO A 65 -1.49 -6.88 -7.67
CA PRO A 65 -0.61 -5.78 -8.03
C PRO A 65 -1.08 -4.98 -9.25
N ILE A 66 -1.75 -5.60 -10.22
CA ILE A 66 -2.26 -4.86 -11.38
C ILE A 66 -3.41 -3.94 -10.98
N LEU A 67 -4.42 -4.47 -10.28
CA LEU A 67 -5.58 -3.73 -9.82
C LEU A 67 -5.22 -2.72 -8.74
N GLY A 68 -4.37 -3.12 -7.79
CA GLY A 68 -3.83 -2.25 -6.74
C GLY A 68 -2.89 -1.17 -7.28
N GLY A 69 -2.33 -1.35 -8.47
CA GLY A 69 -1.43 -0.38 -9.11
C GLY A 69 -2.14 0.91 -9.51
N ILE A 70 -3.43 0.85 -9.82
CA ILE A 70 -4.25 2.01 -10.18
C ILE A 70 -4.37 2.99 -8.98
N PRO A 71 -4.97 2.60 -7.83
CA PRO A 71 -5.10 3.50 -6.68
C PRO A 71 -3.73 3.87 -6.10
N MET A 72 -2.72 2.98 -6.13
CA MET A 72 -1.39 3.34 -5.65
C MET A 72 -0.69 4.35 -6.54
N MET A 73 -0.81 4.24 -7.87
CA MET A 73 -0.23 5.25 -8.75
C MET A 73 -0.86 6.62 -8.50
N TYR A 74 -2.18 6.68 -8.26
CA TYR A 74 -2.85 7.92 -7.86
C TYR A 74 -2.34 8.46 -6.54
N PHE A 75 -2.24 7.59 -5.52
CA PHE A 75 -1.68 7.96 -4.23
C PHE A 75 -0.29 8.57 -4.39
N LEU A 76 0.59 7.91 -5.14
CA LEU A 76 1.96 8.35 -5.39
C LEU A 76 2.04 9.70 -6.13
N THR A 77 1.06 10.09 -6.95
CA THR A 77 1.01 11.46 -7.49
C THR A 77 0.73 12.54 -6.45
N LYS A 78 0.12 12.17 -5.31
CA LYS A 78 -0.14 13.07 -4.18
C LYS A 78 0.96 13.00 -3.12
N VAL A 79 1.82 11.97 -3.16
CA VAL A 79 2.96 11.84 -2.27
C VAL A 79 4.04 12.85 -2.66
N LYS A 80 4.28 13.82 -1.76
CA LYS A 80 5.32 14.86 -1.90
C LYS A 80 6.35 14.84 -0.77
N LYS A 81 6.25 13.91 0.17
CA LYS A 81 7.01 13.89 1.43
C LYS A 81 7.34 12.47 1.85
N PHE A 82 8.41 12.37 2.63
CA PHE A 82 8.86 11.13 3.22
C PHE A 82 7.90 10.59 4.29
N GLY A 83 7.56 9.32 4.16
CA GLY A 83 6.79 8.54 5.15
C GLY A 83 5.35 8.26 4.76
N MET A 84 4.84 8.81 3.64
CA MET A 84 3.46 8.52 3.21
C MET A 84 3.28 7.07 2.79
N VAL A 85 4.28 6.47 2.11
CA VAL A 85 4.22 5.07 1.69
C VAL A 85 4.44 4.14 2.88
N VAL A 86 5.29 4.53 3.82
CA VAL A 86 5.51 3.77 5.07
C VAL A 86 4.23 3.72 5.91
N VAL A 87 3.55 4.85 6.11
CA VAL A 87 2.28 4.89 6.85
C VAL A 87 1.21 4.07 6.14
N LEU A 88 1.11 4.17 4.81
CA LEU A 88 0.17 3.34 4.04
C LEU A 88 0.49 1.85 4.18
N SER A 89 1.76 1.46 4.09
CA SER A 89 2.23 0.08 4.26
C SER A 89 1.95 -0.44 5.66
N LEU A 90 2.13 0.40 6.68
CA LEU A 90 1.81 0.07 8.07
C LEU A 90 0.31 -0.16 8.26
N LEU A 91 -0.54 0.70 7.70
CA LEU A 91 -2.00 0.53 7.75
C LEU A 91 -2.46 -0.76 7.06
N VAL A 92 -1.91 -1.05 5.87
CA VAL A 92 -2.19 -2.30 5.15
C VAL A 92 -1.71 -3.51 5.95
N GLY A 93 -0.48 -3.48 6.48
CA GLY A 93 0.05 -4.54 7.31
C GLY A 93 -0.80 -4.80 8.56
N LEU A 94 -1.26 -3.75 9.24
CA LEU A 94 -2.12 -3.85 10.42
C LEU A 94 -3.45 -4.52 10.10
N ILE A 95 -4.08 -4.14 8.98
CA ILE A 95 -5.34 -4.75 8.54
C ILE A 95 -5.13 -6.20 8.07
N MET A 96 -4.01 -6.50 7.40
CA MET A 96 -3.67 -7.88 7.01
C MET A 96 -3.41 -8.78 8.21
N PHE A 97 -2.84 -8.23 9.29
CA PHE A 97 -2.70 -8.93 10.56
C PHE A 97 -4.06 -9.23 11.21
N MET A 98 -4.97 -8.24 11.22
CA MET A 98 -6.36 -8.49 11.65
C MET A 98 -7.08 -9.49 10.73
N GLY A 99 -6.70 -9.56 9.46
CA GLY A 99 -7.18 -10.56 8.49
C GLY A 99 -6.65 -11.98 8.70
N GLY A 100 -5.84 -12.23 9.74
CA GLY A 100 -5.41 -13.57 10.13
C GLY A 100 -4.19 -14.12 9.37
N MET A 101 -3.51 -13.32 8.54
CA MET A 101 -2.40 -13.79 7.69
C MET A 101 -1.04 -13.88 8.42
N GLY A 102 -1.00 -13.62 9.74
CA GLY A 102 0.17 -13.81 10.60
C GLY A 102 1.13 -12.61 10.67
N TYR A 103 2.08 -12.69 11.61
CA TYR A 103 3.06 -11.61 11.88
C TYR A 103 4.00 -11.33 10.71
N PHE A 104 4.26 -12.33 9.85
CA PHE A 104 5.15 -12.20 8.69
C PHE A 104 4.63 -11.16 7.67
N SER A 105 3.31 -10.98 7.55
CA SER A 105 2.71 -10.02 6.62
C SER A 105 2.95 -8.57 7.04
N ILE A 106 2.94 -8.25 8.33
CA ILE A 106 3.32 -6.90 8.79
C ILE A 106 4.79 -6.63 8.46
N PHE A 107 5.67 -7.57 8.80
CA PHE A 107 7.11 -7.37 8.68
C PHE A 107 7.51 -7.16 7.22
N THR A 108 7.06 -8.02 6.33
CA THR A 108 7.32 -7.94 4.90
C THR A 108 6.72 -6.68 4.27
N THR A 109 5.46 -6.36 4.57
CA THR A 109 4.80 -5.14 4.06
C THR A 109 5.52 -3.88 4.54
N LEU A 110 6.03 -3.86 5.77
CA LEU A 110 6.79 -2.74 6.30
C LEU A 110 8.18 -2.63 5.66
N VAL A 111 8.90 -3.74 5.48
CA VAL A 111 10.23 -3.77 4.85
C VAL A 111 10.16 -3.32 3.40
N PHE A 112 9.22 -3.88 2.61
CA PHE A 112 8.99 -3.46 1.23
C PHE A 112 8.42 -2.02 1.16
N GLY A 113 7.60 -1.63 2.12
CA GLY A 113 7.15 -0.26 2.40
C GLY A 113 8.29 0.74 2.50
N LEU A 114 9.26 0.43 3.36
CA LEU A 114 10.44 1.25 3.59
C LEU A 114 11.36 1.28 2.36
N ALA A 115 11.52 0.14 1.68
CA ALA A 115 12.30 0.06 0.44
C ALA A 115 11.68 0.94 -0.67
N ALA A 116 10.36 0.87 -0.87
CA ALA A 116 9.63 1.71 -1.81
C ALA A 116 9.77 3.21 -1.47
N GLU A 117 9.65 3.57 -0.20
CA GLU A 117 9.86 4.94 0.28
C GLU A 117 11.27 5.44 0.00
N CYS A 118 12.30 4.61 0.19
CA CYS A 118 13.68 4.95 -0.12
C CYS A 118 13.89 5.24 -1.62
N ILE A 119 13.28 4.43 -2.49
CA ILE A 119 13.34 4.62 -3.96
C ILE A 119 12.65 5.92 -4.37
N LEU A 120 11.51 6.25 -3.77
CA LEU A 120 10.80 7.52 -4.02
C LEU A 120 11.63 8.71 -3.57
N LYS A 121 12.25 8.63 -2.39
CA LYS A 121 13.15 9.65 -1.87
C LYS A 121 14.34 9.87 -2.78
N ALA A 122 14.96 8.80 -3.29
CA ALA A 122 16.05 8.88 -4.27
C ALA A 122 15.63 9.53 -5.59
N GLY A 123 14.32 9.54 -5.90
CA GLY A 123 13.74 10.16 -7.09
C GLY A 123 13.14 11.54 -6.87
N ASN A 124 13.37 12.14 -5.69
CA ASN A 124 12.75 13.39 -5.25
C ASN A 124 11.22 13.42 -5.40
N TYR A 125 10.55 12.26 -5.35
CA TYR A 125 9.10 12.10 -5.56
C TYR A 125 8.56 12.60 -6.92
N GLN A 126 9.41 13.06 -7.83
CA GLN A 126 9.04 13.61 -9.13
C GLN A 126 9.38 12.66 -10.29
N ASN A 127 10.39 11.81 -10.09
CA ASN A 127 10.82 10.87 -11.13
C ASN A 127 9.82 9.74 -11.31
N ALA A 128 9.11 9.77 -12.44
CA ALA A 128 8.11 8.75 -12.75
C ALA A 128 8.69 7.32 -12.89
N ARG A 129 9.99 7.17 -13.19
CA ARG A 129 10.68 5.87 -13.16
C ARG A 129 10.79 5.33 -11.73
N ASN A 130 11.14 6.19 -10.78
CA ASN A 130 11.24 5.83 -9.36
C ASN A 130 9.87 5.54 -8.76
N VAL A 131 8.82 6.23 -9.19
CA VAL A 131 7.42 5.92 -8.78
C VAL A 131 7.01 4.52 -9.22
N VAL A 132 7.30 4.14 -10.47
CA VAL A 132 7.02 2.79 -10.99
C VAL A 132 7.85 1.74 -10.26
N LEU A 133 9.14 1.97 -10.05
CA LEU A 133 10.03 1.06 -9.32
C LEU A 133 9.62 0.91 -7.86
N ALA A 134 9.25 2.00 -7.20
CA ALA A 134 8.77 1.97 -5.81
C ALA A 134 7.50 1.15 -5.69
N TYR A 135 6.56 1.27 -6.64
CA TYR A 135 5.38 0.41 -6.66
C TYR A 135 5.73 -1.06 -6.93
N ALA A 136 6.64 -1.35 -7.85
CA ALA A 136 7.08 -2.72 -8.15
C ALA A 136 7.76 -3.39 -6.94
N VAL A 137 8.60 -2.64 -6.21
CA VAL A 137 9.21 -3.11 -4.95
C VAL A 137 8.16 -3.22 -3.85
N GLN A 138 7.21 -2.27 -3.78
CA GLN A 138 6.10 -2.38 -2.85
C GLN A 138 5.33 -3.67 -3.09
N SER A 139 4.92 -3.97 -4.33
CA SER A 139 4.11 -5.15 -4.67
C SER A 139 4.73 -6.49 -4.28
N MET A 140 6.05 -6.55 -4.05
CA MET A 140 6.70 -7.73 -3.46
C MET A 140 6.18 -8.06 -2.05
N TRP A 141 5.48 -7.13 -1.38
CA TRP A 141 4.80 -7.38 -0.11
C TRP A 141 3.85 -8.58 -0.17
N ILE A 142 3.29 -8.88 -1.35
CA ILE A 142 2.37 -10.01 -1.53
C ILE A 142 3.02 -11.36 -1.22
N VAL A 143 4.34 -11.46 -1.40
CA VAL A 143 5.15 -12.65 -1.05
C VAL A 143 5.14 -12.87 0.46
N GLY A 144 4.99 -11.80 1.24
CA GLY A 144 4.82 -11.85 2.68
C GLY A 144 3.64 -12.69 3.15
N ASN A 145 2.52 -12.65 2.42
CA ASN A 145 1.37 -13.52 2.70
C ASN A 145 1.65 -15.00 2.38
N PHE A 146 2.64 -15.29 1.53
CA PHE A 146 3.04 -16.64 1.16
C PHE A 146 4.28 -17.13 1.93
N LEU A 147 4.92 -16.29 2.76
CA LEU A 147 6.03 -16.73 3.63
C LEU A 147 5.62 -17.84 4.62
N PRO A 148 4.45 -17.77 5.29
CA PRO A 148 3.98 -18.84 6.16
C PRO A 148 3.82 -20.18 5.44
N PHE A 149 3.63 -20.18 4.12
CA PHE A 149 3.53 -21.39 3.31
C PHE A 149 4.86 -22.17 3.25
N VAL A 150 6.01 -21.49 3.32
CA VAL A 150 7.33 -22.14 3.24
C VAL A 150 7.87 -22.48 4.63
N PHE A 151 7.67 -21.59 5.61
CA PHE A 151 8.21 -21.79 6.96
C PHE A 151 7.29 -22.58 7.89
N THR A 152 5.97 -22.53 7.66
CA THR A 152 4.95 -23.14 8.52
C THR A 152 3.82 -23.73 7.66
N ARG A 153 4.22 -24.53 6.64
CA ARG A 153 3.30 -25.07 5.62
C ARG A 153 2.13 -25.81 6.23
N ASP A 154 2.38 -26.66 7.23
CA ASP A 154 1.34 -27.48 7.86
C ASP A 154 0.32 -26.62 8.63
N ALA A 155 0.79 -25.61 9.38
CA ALA A 155 -0.10 -24.69 10.09
C ALA A 155 -0.91 -23.81 9.12
N PHE A 156 -0.30 -23.37 8.01
CA PHE A 156 -0.99 -22.62 6.97
C PHE A 156 -2.03 -23.48 6.25
N LEU A 157 -1.68 -24.71 5.85
CA LEU A 157 -2.62 -25.63 5.21
C LEU A 157 -3.75 -26.06 6.15
N ALA A 158 -3.47 -26.30 7.43
CA ALA A 158 -4.49 -26.60 8.43
C ALA A 158 -5.46 -25.40 8.63
N GLN A 159 -4.94 -24.18 8.62
CA GLN A 159 -5.77 -22.98 8.69
C GLN A 159 -6.60 -22.78 7.41
N GLN A 160 -6.02 -23.06 6.23
CA GLN A 160 -6.75 -23.00 4.97
C GLN A 160 -7.79 -24.13 4.85
N GLU A 161 -7.52 -25.31 5.39
CA GLU A 161 -8.48 -26.41 5.50
C GLU A 161 -9.65 -26.02 6.39
N GLN A 162 -9.41 -25.36 7.53
CA GLN A 162 -10.48 -24.85 8.40
C GLN A 162 -11.30 -23.74 7.74
N ASN A 163 -10.68 -22.86 6.96
CA ASN A 163 -11.35 -21.70 6.36
C ASN A 163 -12.05 -21.99 5.03
N LEU A 164 -11.45 -22.82 4.17
CA LEU A 164 -11.85 -23.04 2.77
C LEU A 164 -12.09 -24.52 2.44
N GLY A 165 -11.79 -25.44 3.35
CA GLY A 165 -12.01 -26.88 3.21
C GLY A 165 -10.77 -27.68 2.79
N ALA A 166 -10.79 -28.99 3.06
CA ALA A 166 -9.69 -29.90 2.78
C ALA A 166 -9.31 -30.00 1.30
N GLU A 167 -10.30 -29.89 0.41
CA GLU A 167 -10.08 -29.93 -1.04
C GLU A 167 -9.30 -28.70 -1.54
N TYR A 168 -9.57 -27.52 -0.96
CA TYR A 168 -8.82 -26.30 -1.23
C TYR A 168 -7.37 -26.45 -0.77
N ALA A 169 -7.13 -26.93 0.45
CA ALA A 169 -5.78 -27.10 1.00
C ALA A 169 -4.95 -28.11 0.19
N SER A 170 -5.56 -29.22 -0.23
CA SER A 170 -4.90 -30.24 -1.06
C SER A 170 -4.50 -29.70 -2.44
N GLN A 171 -5.43 -29.03 -3.15
CA GLN A 171 -5.11 -28.41 -4.44
C GLN A 171 -4.07 -27.30 -4.29
N LEU A 172 -4.17 -26.48 -3.23
CA LEU A 172 -3.20 -25.42 -2.96
C LEU A 172 -1.81 -25.98 -2.69
N SER A 173 -1.70 -27.07 -1.93
CA SER A 173 -0.44 -27.75 -1.66
C SER A 173 0.21 -28.31 -2.93
N THR A 174 -0.61 -28.74 -3.91
CA THR A 174 -0.15 -29.27 -5.20
C THR A 174 0.28 -28.15 -6.14
N LEU A 175 -0.46 -27.03 -6.15
CA LEU A 175 -0.19 -25.87 -6.99
C LEU A 175 0.99 -25.02 -6.47
N MET A 176 1.28 -25.09 -5.18
CA MET A 176 2.38 -24.36 -4.55
C MET A 176 3.44 -25.31 -4.01
N PRO A 177 4.45 -25.68 -4.81
CA PRO A 177 5.67 -26.30 -4.30
C PRO A 177 6.48 -25.29 -3.47
N GLU A 178 7.35 -25.76 -2.59
CA GLU A 178 8.18 -24.94 -1.67
C GLU A 178 9.05 -23.90 -2.40
N TRP A 179 9.34 -24.14 -3.68
CA TRP A 179 10.13 -23.30 -4.57
C TRP A 179 9.31 -22.21 -5.31
N ILE A 180 8.00 -22.11 -5.05
CA ILE A 180 7.14 -21.15 -5.78
C ILE A 180 7.29 -19.71 -5.28
N VAL A 181 7.78 -19.50 -4.06
CA VAL A 181 7.97 -18.17 -3.46
C VAL A 181 8.89 -17.25 -4.29
N PRO A 182 10.10 -17.66 -4.70
CA PRO A 182 10.93 -16.82 -5.57
C PRO A 182 10.28 -16.56 -6.94
N ILE A 183 9.53 -17.53 -7.49
CA ILE A 183 8.80 -17.34 -8.75
C ILE A 183 7.69 -16.29 -8.57
N LEU A 184 6.88 -16.41 -7.51
CA LEU A 184 5.84 -15.43 -7.17
C LEU A 184 6.43 -14.05 -6.91
N LEU A 185 7.63 -13.96 -6.33
CA LEU A 185 8.31 -12.69 -6.13
C LEU A 185 8.65 -12.01 -7.46
N VAL A 186 9.22 -12.76 -8.40
CA VAL A 186 9.54 -12.25 -9.75
C VAL A 186 8.25 -11.87 -10.49
N VAL A 187 7.23 -12.72 -10.42
CA VAL A 187 5.93 -12.47 -11.07
C VAL A 187 5.22 -11.26 -10.46
N ALA A 188 5.22 -11.11 -9.13
CA ALA A 188 4.65 -9.97 -8.42
C ALA A 188 5.40 -8.66 -8.75
N PHE A 189 6.71 -8.73 -8.92
CA PHE A 189 7.50 -7.58 -9.34
C PHE A 189 7.15 -7.15 -10.78
N LEU A 190 7.06 -8.11 -11.70
CA LEU A 190 6.67 -7.84 -13.09
C LEU A 190 5.22 -7.34 -13.19
N SER A 191 4.29 -7.95 -12.44
CA SER A 191 2.89 -7.53 -12.41
C SER A 191 2.73 -6.16 -11.76
N GLY A 192 3.53 -5.84 -10.74
CA GLY A 192 3.63 -4.51 -10.15
C GLY A 192 4.11 -3.47 -11.16
N LEU A 193 5.14 -3.79 -11.94
CA LEU A 193 5.62 -2.93 -13.04
C LEU A 193 4.51 -2.66 -14.07
N VAL A 194 3.78 -3.71 -14.48
CA VAL A 194 2.66 -3.60 -15.41
C VAL A 194 1.51 -2.78 -14.80
N GLY A 195 1.14 -3.06 -13.55
CA GLY A 195 0.09 -2.34 -12.81
C GLY A 195 0.39 -0.86 -12.65
N ALA A 196 1.63 -0.52 -12.29
CA ALA A 196 2.10 0.86 -12.26
C ALA A 196 2.05 1.51 -13.63
N PHE A 197 2.48 0.82 -14.68
CA PHE A 197 2.45 1.37 -16.04
C PHE A 197 1.03 1.62 -16.54
N ILE A 198 0.11 0.69 -16.29
CA ILE A 198 -1.32 0.82 -16.61
C ILE A 198 -1.92 1.99 -15.83
N GLY A 199 -1.71 2.05 -14.51
CA GLY A 199 -2.16 3.14 -13.67
C GLY A 199 -1.68 4.48 -14.22
N LYS A 200 -0.38 4.60 -14.51
CA LYS A 200 0.20 5.83 -15.06
C LYS A 200 -0.40 6.21 -16.41
N ARG A 201 -0.59 5.24 -17.32
CA ARG A 201 -1.18 5.48 -18.64
C ARG A 201 -2.63 5.92 -18.54
N LEU A 202 -3.39 5.34 -17.60
CA LEU A 202 -4.77 5.71 -17.33
C LEU A 202 -4.86 7.16 -16.81
N TYR A 203 -3.99 7.54 -15.86
CA TYR A 203 -3.92 8.92 -15.37
C TYR A 203 -3.50 9.90 -16.46
N ARG A 204 -2.47 9.57 -17.26
CA ARG A 204 -2.04 10.45 -18.35
C ARG A 204 -3.16 10.70 -19.36
N LYS A 205 -3.90 9.66 -19.74
CA LYS A 205 -5.04 9.77 -20.68
C LYS A 205 -6.20 10.61 -20.14
N HIS A 206 -6.43 10.63 -18.83
CA HIS A 206 -7.49 11.42 -18.20
C HIS A 206 -7.04 12.85 -17.85
N PHE A 207 -5.78 13.06 -17.45
CA PHE A 207 -5.23 14.38 -17.10
C PHE A 207 -4.77 15.21 -18.31
N GLU A 208 -4.21 14.60 -19.38
CA GLU A 208 -3.93 15.33 -20.64
C GLU A 208 -5.21 15.85 -21.29
N ARG A 209 -6.37 15.21 -21.04
CA ARG A 209 -7.69 15.72 -21.45
C ARG A 209 -8.23 16.85 -20.58
N SER A 210 -7.72 17.04 -19.36
CA SER A 210 -8.21 18.05 -18.41
C SER A 210 -7.25 19.24 -18.22
N GLY A 211 -6.17 19.34 -19.01
CA GLY A 211 -5.38 20.56 -19.14
C GLY A 211 -4.49 20.92 -17.94
N ILE A 212 -4.34 20.05 -16.94
CA ILE A 212 -3.50 20.31 -15.78
C ILE A 212 -2.16 19.58 -15.98
N ARG A 213 -1.12 20.39 -16.22
CA ARG A 213 0.29 19.99 -16.25
C ARG A 213 0.79 19.59 -14.87
#